data_AF-A0A2M9IWE4-F1
#
_entry.id   AF-A0A2M9IWE4-F1
#
_cell.length_a   1.000
_cell.length_b   1.000
_cell.length_c   1.000
_cell.angle_alpha   90.00
_cell.angle_beta   90.00
_cell.angle_gamma   90.00
#
_symmetry.space_group_name_H-M   'P 1'
#
loop_
_entity.id
_entity.type
_entity.pdbx_description
1 polymer ?
#
loop_
_entity_poly.entity_id
_entity_poly.type
_entity_poly.pdbx_seq_one_letter_code
_entity_poly.pdbx_strand_id
1 'polypeptide(L)'
;MAQPLPEPSTRRRFPWSSRTSLGTDLAGGILLLMIEAALGAWKLFSDSMELWAAQGDRTRTDASGLSGIAWLEHFLVVVLILAVVAALSRAPWTTVLQLLVAGATAVLLALAQHGYDQRHPEPSPPPDPHYTPCYSGSGRCH
;
A
#
# COMPACT_ATOMS: atom_id res chain seq x y z
N MET A 1 -59.08 24.38 -30.06
CA MET A 1 -57.73 24.75 -29.58
C MET A 1 -57.04 23.44 -29.20
N ALA A 2 -56.09 22.97 -30.02
CA ALA A 2 -55.35 21.74 -29.75
C ALA A 2 -54.09 22.08 -28.94
N GLN A 3 -53.97 21.49 -27.75
CA GLN A 3 -52.83 21.68 -26.87
C GLN A 3 -51.67 20.81 -27.38
N PRO A 4 -50.48 21.36 -27.70
CA PRO A 4 -49.36 20.54 -28.13
C PRO A 4 -48.84 19.69 -26.96
N LEU A 5 -48.64 18.40 -27.22
CA LEU A 5 -47.98 17.47 -26.30
C LEU A 5 -46.55 17.96 -26.03
N PRO A 6 -46.08 17.99 -24.77
CA PRO A 6 -44.69 18.35 -24.48
C PRO A 6 -43.74 17.29 -25.06
N GLU A 7 -42.72 17.76 -25.79
CA GLU A 7 -41.66 16.89 -26.30
C GLU A 7 -41.00 16.09 -25.16
N PRO A 8 -40.68 14.80 -25.35
CA PRO A 8 -39.94 14.03 -24.38
C PRO A 8 -38.53 14.63 -24.25
N SER A 9 -38.20 15.13 -23.06
CA SER A 9 -36.87 15.63 -22.75
C SER A 9 -35.82 14.60 -23.16
N THR A 10 -34.94 14.96 -24.08
CA THR A 10 -33.74 14.19 -24.39
C THR A 10 -32.85 14.22 -23.16
N ARG A 11 -33.07 13.28 -22.22
CA ARG A 11 -32.11 13.00 -21.15
C ARG A 11 -30.79 12.70 -21.84
N ARG A 12 -29.85 13.66 -21.78
CA ARG A 12 -28.44 13.44 -22.11
C ARG A 12 -27.99 12.23 -21.30
N ARG A 13 -27.96 11.05 -21.92
CA ARG A 13 -27.36 9.86 -21.33
C ARG A 13 -25.88 10.16 -21.24
N PHE A 14 -25.44 10.50 -20.04
CA PHE A 14 -24.03 10.62 -19.73
C PHE A 14 -23.37 9.29 -20.15
N PRO A 15 -22.23 9.29 -20.86
CA PRO A 15 -21.62 8.07 -21.41
C PRO A 15 -21.19 7.06 -20.33
N TRP A 16 -21.22 7.49 -19.07
CA TRP A 16 -20.87 6.71 -17.89
C TRP A 16 -22.07 6.04 -17.20
N SER A 17 -23.25 6.02 -17.83
CA SER A 17 -24.47 5.48 -17.22
C SER A 17 -24.62 3.96 -17.35
N SER A 18 -23.76 3.28 -18.11
CA SER A 18 -23.77 1.81 -18.18
C SER A 18 -22.93 1.25 -17.05
N ARG A 19 -23.58 0.62 -16.06
CA ARG A 19 -22.87 -0.27 -15.13
C ARG A 19 -22.11 -1.31 -15.95
N THR A 20 -20.82 -1.47 -15.67
CA THR A 20 -19.98 -2.52 -16.24
C THR A 20 -20.68 -3.86 -16.04
N SER A 21 -20.71 -4.72 -17.07
CA SER A 21 -21.36 -6.02 -16.92
C SER A 21 -20.67 -6.80 -15.80
N LEU A 22 -21.45 -7.51 -14.97
CA LEU A 22 -20.91 -8.22 -13.81
C LEU A 22 -19.78 -9.20 -14.21
N GLY A 23 -19.89 -9.85 -15.38
CA GLY A 23 -18.84 -10.73 -15.89
C GLY A 23 -17.55 -9.99 -16.27
N THR A 24 -17.67 -8.81 -16.88
CA THR A 24 -16.51 -7.97 -17.23
C THR A 24 -15.83 -7.39 -15.99
N ASP A 25 -16.61 -6.96 -15.00
CA ASP A 25 -16.09 -6.50 -13.69
C ASP A 25 -15.32 -7.62 -13.00
N LEU A 26 -15.92 -8.80 -12.88
CA LEU A 26 -15.27 -9.94 -12.22
C LEU A 26 -14.02 -10.41 -12.96
N ALA A 27 -14.07 -10.53 -14.29
CA ALA A 27 -12.92 -10.93 -15.09
C ALA A 27 -11.77 -9.92 -14.98
N GLY A 28 -12.09 -8.61 -14.99
CA GLY A 28 -11.11 -7.55 -14.77
C GLY A 28 -10.47 -7.63 -13.39
N GLY A 29 -11.28 -7.78 -12.34
CA GLY A 29 -10.78 -7.93 -10.97
C GLY A 29 -9.92 -9.17 -10.77
N ILE A 30 -10.31 -10.33 -11.32
CA ILE A 30 -9.51 -11.56 -11.26
C ILE A 30 -8.20 -11.41 -12.03
N LEU A 31 -8.23 -10.81 -13.22
CA LEU A 31 -7.01 -10.60 -14.02
C LEU A 31 -6.01 -9.71 -13.27
N LEU A 32 -6.48 -8.60 -12.69
CA LEU A 32 -5.64 -7.73 -11.87
C LEU A 32 -5.07 -8.46 -10.66
N LEU A 33 -5.91 -9.20 -9.94
CA LEU A 33 -5.48 -10.01 -8.80
C LEU A 33 -4.39 -11.02 -9.18
N MET A 34 -4.52 -11.68 -10.34
CA MET A 34 -3.50 -12.62 -10.82
C MET A 34 -2.19 -11.92 -11.17
N ILE A 35 -2.24 -10.74 -11.78
CA ILE A 35 -1.06 -9.93 -12.09
C ILE A 35 -0.36 -9.50 -10.80
N GLU A 36 -1.11 -8.97 -9.83
CA GLU A 36 -0.61 -8.55 -8.52
C GLU A 36 0.03 -9.71 -7.76
N ALA A 37 -0.63 -10.87 -7.74
CA ALA A 37 -0.09 -12.08 -7.13
C ALA A 37 1.20 -12.55 -7.83
N ALA A 38 1.26 -12.49 -9.16
CA ALA A 38 2.46 -12.86 -9.92
C ALA A 38 3.63 -11.90 -9.63
N LEU A 39 3.38 -10.60 -9.57
CA LEU A 39 4.39 -9.59 -9.22
C LEU A 39 4.89 -9.78 -7.78
N GLY A 40 3.98 -10.03 -6.84
CA GLY A 40 4.32 -10.33 -5.44
C GLY A 40 5.17 -11.60 -5.31
N ALA A 41 4.78 -12.67 -6.01
CA ALA A 41 5.53 -13.94 -6.02
C ALA A 41 6.92 -13.77 -6.64
N TRP A 42 7.02 -13.02 -7.75
CA TRP A 42 8.30 -12.70 -8.38
C TRP A 42 9.22 -11.92 -7.44
N LYS A 43 8.69 -10.89 -6.76
CA LYS A 43 9.47 -10.10 -5.80
C LYS A 43 9.95 -10.96 -4.63
N LEU A 44 9.07 -11.78 -4.04
CA LEU A 44 9.43 -12.69 -2.96
C LEU A 44 10.53 -13.68 -3.37
N PHE A 45 10.46 -14.20 -4.59
CA PHE A 45 11.49 -15.08 -5.13
C PHE A 45 12.83 -14.33 -5.29
N SER A 46 12.82 -13.13 -5.87
CA SER A 46 14.00 -12.27 -6.02
C SER A 46 14.65 -11.96 -4.67
N ASP A 47 13.85 -11.56 -3.68
CA ASP A 47 14.34 -11.20 -2.34
C ASP A 47 14.94 -12.41 -1.62
N SER A 48 14.32 -13.58 -1.80
CA SER A 48 14.85 -14.84 -1.28
C SER A 48 16.21 -15.14 -1.91
N MET A 49 16.36 -14.99 -3.23
CA MET A 49 17.62 -15.23 -3.93
C MET A 49 18.73 -14.27 -3.47
N GLU A 50 18.41 -13.00 -3.25
CA GLU A 50 19.36 -12.03 -2.70
C GLU A 50 19.80 -12.41 -1.28
N LEU A 51 18.86 -12.88 -0.44
CA LEU A 51 19.16 -13.32 0.92
C LEU A 51 20.14 -14.52 0.92
N TRP A 52 19.91 -15.50 0.04
CA TRP A 52 20.82 -16.64 -0.14
C TRP A 52 22.18 -16.21 -0.67
N ALA A 53 22.22 -15.25 -1.60
CA ALA A 53 23.47 -14.74 -2.17
C ALA A 53 24.28 -13.86 -1.20
N ALA A 54 23.63 -13.23 -0.21
CA ALA A 54 24.30 -12.32 0.72
C ALA A 54 25.14 -13.02 1.79
N GLN A 55 24.98 -14.33 2.00
CA GLN A 55 25.79 -15.25 2.83
C GLN A 55 26.48 -14.64 4.08
N GLY A 56 25.78 -13.76 4.81
CA GLY A 56 26.24 -13.17 6.08
C GLY A 56 26.62 -11.69 6.07
N ASP A 57 26.59 -11.00 4.91
CA ASP A 57 26.81 -9.55 4.86
C ASP A 57 25.57 -8.78 5.32
N ARG A 58 25.59 -8.36 6.59
CA ARG A 58 24.49 -7.61 7.22
C ARG A 58 24.20 -6.29 6.50
N THR A 59 25.23 -5.60 6.00
CA THR A 59 25.05 -4.30 5.33
C THR A 59 24.27 -4.41 4.03
N ARG A 60 24.56 -5.46 3.25
CA ARG A 60 23.83 -5.79 2.03
C ARG A 60 22.40 -6.27 2.31
N THR A 61 22.18 -6.90 3.45
CA THR A 61 20.87 -7.40 3.90
C THR A 61 19.96 -6.26 4.40
N ASP A 62 20.52 -5.25 5.06
CA ASP A 62 19.75 -4.08 5.50
C ASP A 62 19.35 -3.19 4.31
N ALA A 63 20.23 -3.05 3.31
CA ALA A 63 19.93 -2.33 2.06
C ALA A 63 18.81 -3.00 1.25
N SER A 64 18.78 -4.34 1.18
CA SER A 64 17.69 -5.07 0.51
C SER A 64 16.39 -5.02 1.33
N GLY A 65 16.47 -4.95 2.66
CA GLY A 65 15.30 -4.73 3.52
C GLY A 65 14.61 -3.39 3.25
N LEU A 66 15.38 -2.30 3.16
CA LEU A 66 14.87 -0.97 2.81
C LEU A 66 14.27 -0.91 1.40
N SER A 67 14.91 -1.56 0.41
CA SER A 67 14.38 -1.60 -0.95
C SER A 67 13.07 -2.40 -1.04
N GLY A 68 12.93 -3.45 -0.23
CA GLY A 68 11.69 -4.22 -0.06
C GLY A 68 10.55 -3.38 0.51
N ILE A 69 10.81 -2.59 1.56
CA ILE A 69 9.82 -1.68 2.17
C ILE A 69 9.39 -0.62 1.16
N ALA A 70 10.35 0.03 0.50
CA ALA A 70 10.05 1.04 -0.52
C ALA A 70 9.23 0.43 -1.66
N TRP A 71 9.55 -0.79 -2.11
CA TRP A 71 8.76 -1.46 -3.15
C TRP A 71 7.32 -1.73 -2.71
N LEU A 72 7.11 -2.22 -1.47
CA LEU A 72 5.77 -2.46 -0.92
C LEU A 72 4.95 -1.17 -0.82
N GLU A 73 5.58 -0.05 -0.47
CA GLU A 73 4.93 1.27 -0.45
C GLU A 73 4.46 1.69 -1.85
N HIS A 74 5.33 1.61 -2.85
CA HIS A 74 4.95 1.92 -4.24
C HIS A 74 3.87 0.98 -4.76
N PHE A 75 3.96 -0.31 -4.43
CA PHE A 75 2.97 -1.32 -4.80
C PHE A 75 1.59 -0.98 -4.18
N LEU A 76 1.55 -0.61 -2.91
CA LEU A 76 0.33 -0.17 -2.23
C LEU A 76 -0.29 1.06 -2.92
N VAL A 77 0.52 2.05 -3.27
CA VAL A 77 0.05 3.25 -3.98
C VAL A 77 -0.59 2.88 -5.33
N VAL A 78 0.04 1.98 -6.10
CA VAL A 78 -0.51 1.52 -7.39
C VAL A 78 -1.84 0.80 -7.22
N VAL A 79 -1.94 -0.13 -6.25
CA VAL A 79 -3.19 -0.87 -5.97
C VAL A 79 -4.31 0.08 -5.52
N LEU A 80 -4.00 1.10 -4.72
CA LEU A 80 -4.98 2.12 -4.33
C LEU A 80 -5.46 2.94 -5.53
N ILE A 81 -4.57 3.31 -6.45
CA ILE A 81 -4.95 4.00 -7.69
C ILE A 81 -5.88 3.11 -8.51
N LEU A 82 -5.57 1.82 -8.66
CA LEU A 82 -6.44 0.86 -9.35
C LEU A 82 -7.80 0.72 -8.67
N ALA A 83 -7.85 0.69 -7.34
CA ALA A 83 -9.10 0.70 -6.57
C ALA A 83 -9.95 1.95 -6.87
N VAL A 84 -9.33 3.13 -6.90
CA VAL A 84 -10.01 4.40 -7.22
C VAL A 84 -10.53 4.39 -8.67
N VAL A 85 -9.73 3.93 -9.63
CA VAL A 85 -10.13 3.79 -11.03
C VAL A 85 -11.30 2.80 -11.18
N ALA A 86 -11.28 1.69 -10.43
CA ALA A 86 -12.38 0.72 -10.39
C ALA A 86 -13.66 1.33 -9.78
N ALA A 87 -13.53 2.12 -8.71
CA ALA A 87 -14.65 2.81 -8.10
C ALA A 87 -15.28 3.84 -9.05
N LEU A 88 -14.46 4.61 -9.76
CA LEU A 88 -14.90 5.58 -10.77
C LEU A 88 -15.61 4.89 -11.94
N SER A 89 -15.11 3.72 -12.38
CA SER A 89 -15.72 2.93 -13.45
C SER A 89 -16.97 2.13 -13.02
N ARG A 90 -17.42 2.27 -11.76
CA ARG A 90 -18.55 1.53 -11.17
C ARG A 90 -18.40 0.02 -11.29
N ALA A 91 -17.19 -0.47 -11.06
CA ALA A 91 -16.81 -1.88 -10.99
C ALA A 91 -16.70 -2.30 -9.49
N PRO A 92 -17.83 -2.58 -8.81
CA PRO A 92 -17.84 -2.79 -7.36
C PRO A 92 -17.01 -4.01 -6.95
N TRP A 93 -17.00 -5.08 -7.75
CA TRP A 93 -16.25 -6.29 -7.40
C TRP A 93 -14.76 -6.09 -7.55
N THR A 94 -14.33 -5.45 -8.64
CA THR A 94 -12.93 -5.05 -8.82
C THR A 94 -12.48 -4.16 -7.67
N THR A 95 -13.31 -3.20 -7.26
CA THR A 95 -12.99 -2.31 -6.13
C THR A 95 -12.79 -3.09 -4.83
N VAL A 96 -13.68 -4.05 -4.51
CA VAL A 96 -13.56 -4.89 -3.31
C VAL A 96 -12.28 -5.73 -3.35
N LEU A 97 -11.97 -6.37 -4.48
CA LEU A 97 -10.75 -7.16 -4.63
C LEU A 97 -9.49 -6.30 -4.45
N GLN A 98 -9.46 -5.11 -5.06
CA GLN A 98 -8.34 -4.17 -4.94
C GLN A 98 -8.17 -3.67 -3.50
N LEU A 99 -9.27 -3.42 -2.77
CA LEU A 99 -9.20 -3.05 -1.36
C LEU A 99 -8.68 -4.19 -0.47
N LEU A 100 -9.02 -5.45 -0.79
CA LEU A 100 -8.45 -6.61 -0.09
C LEU A 100 -6.95 -6.72 -0.32
N VAL A 101 -6.50 -6.54 -1.57
CA VAL A 101 -5.06 -6.55 -1.90
C VAL A 101 -4.35 -5.39 -1.19
N ALA A 102 -4.90 -4.18 -1.24
CA ALA A 102 -4.35 -3.02 -0.53
C ALA A 102 -4.25 -3.29 0.98
N GLY A 103 -5.29 -3.88 1.58
CA GLY A 103 -5.28 -4.28 2.99
C GLY A 103 -4.16 -5.27 3.31
N ALA A 104 -4.01 -6.32 2.49
CA ALA A 104 -2.95 -7.30 2.66
C ALA A 104 -1.55 -6.68 2.51
N THR A 105 -1.33 -5.85 1.49
CA THR A 105 -0.07 -5.13 1.28
C THR A 105 0.22 -4.17 2.43
N ALA A 106 -0.76 -3.45 2.96
CA ALA A 106 -0.59 -2.56 4.09
C ALA A 106 -0.16 -3.32 5.37
N VAL A 107 -0.75 -4.50 5.63
CA VAL A 107 -0.32 -5.36 6.74
C VAL A 107 1.12 -5.83 6.54
N LEU A 108 1.49 -6.28 5.33
CA LEU A 108 2.86 -6.70 5.03
C LEU A 108 3.86 -5.55 5.19
N LEU A 109 3.51 -4.34 4.74
CA LEU A 109 4.32 -3.14 4.90
C LEU A 109 4.53 -2.82 6.39
N ALA A 110 3.47 -2.86 7.19
CA ALA A 110 3.55 -2.61 8.62
C ALA A 110 4.44 -3.64 9.34
N LEU A 111 4.32 -4.92 8.99
CA LEU A 111 5.19 -5.97 9.53
C LEU A 111 6.66 -5.78 9.12
N ALA A 112 6.91 -5.38 7.87
CA ALA A 112 8.25 -5.12 7.37
C ALA A 112 8.89 -3.91 8.06
N GLN A 113 8.15 -2.80 8.20
CA GLN A 113 8.58 -1.62 8.95
C GLN A 113 8.86 -1.96 10.41
N HIS A 114 7.93 -2.65 11.08
CA HIS A 114 8.11 -3.03 12.48
C HIS A 114 9.35 -3.92 12.69
N GLY A 115 9.59 -4.87 11.79
CA GLY A 115 10.80 -5.69 11.83
C GLY A 115 12.09 -4.92 11.57
N TYR A 116 12.03 -3.84 10.77
CA TYR A 116 13.15 -2.94 10.54
C TYR A 116 13.46 -2.09 11.77
N ASP A 117 12.44 -1.46 12.37
CA ASP A 117 12.55 -0.62 13.57
C ASP A 117 13.12 -1.40 14.76
N GLN A 118 12.72 -2.67 14.92
CA GLN A 118 13.28 -3.52 15.98
C GLN A 118 14.79 -3.78 15.83
N ARG A 119 15.30 -3.79 14.59
CA ARG A 119 16.74 -3.98 14.32
C ARG A 119 17.51 -2.66 14.34
N HIS A 120 16.79 -1.54 14.17
CA HIS A 120 17.34 -0.18 14.12
C HIS A 120 16.62 0.70 15.16
N PRO A 121 16.86 0.49 16.46
CA PRO A 121 16.27 1.33 17.49
C PRO A 121 16.68 2.78 17.25
N GLU A 122 15.72 3.70 17.32
CA GLU A 122 15.99 5.13 17.16
C GLU A 122 17.06 5.58 18.16
N PRO A 123 17.99 6.47 17.74
CA PRO A 123 18.97 7.02 18.65
C PRO A 123 18.25 7.70 19.81
N SER A 124 18.72 7.44 21.03
CA SER A 124 18.14 8.02 22.24
C SER A 124 18.01 9.53 22.08
N PRO A 125 16.89 10.14 22.52
CA PRO A 125 16.71 11.58 22.42
C PRO A 125 17.92 12.29 23.04
N PRO A 126 18.39 13.40 22.44
CA PRO A 126 19.52 14.13 22.97
C PRO A 126 19.26 14.48 24.43
N PRO A 127 20.27 14.39 25.31
CA PRO A 127 20.10 14.69 26.73
C PRO A 127 19.50 16.08 26.86
N ASP A 128 18.42 16.18 27.63
CA ASP A 128 17.78 17.46 27.92
C ASP A 128 18.86 18.39 28.48
N PRO A 129 19.10 19.57 27.89
CA PRO A 129 20.08 20.53 28.41
C PRO A 129 19.74 21.01 29.84
N HIS A 130 18.51 20.77 30.31
CA HIS A 130 18.07 21.02 31.68
C HIS A 130 18.20 19.80 32.61
N TYR A 131 18.58 18.62 32.10
CA TYR A 131 18.81 17.43 32.91
C TYR A 131 20.29 17.28 33.25
N THR A 132 20.68 17.71 34.45
CA THR A 132 21.96 17.33 35.06
C THR A 132 21.81 16.00 35.80
N PRO A 133 22.37 14.88 35.30
CA PRO A 133 22.33 13.62 36.02
C PRO A 133 23.09 13.76 37.35
N CYS A 134 22.40 13.47 38.45
CA CYS A 134 22.99 13.44 39.77
C CYS A 134 23.93 12.24 39.90
N TYR A 135 25.21 12.45 39.62
CA TYR A 135 26.23 11.46 39.92
C TYR A 135 26.38 11.31 41.44
N SER A 136 26.19 10.08 41.92
CA SER A 136 26.42 9.74 43.34
C SER A 136 27.84 10.15 43.73
N GLY A 137 27.94 11.17 44.59
CA GLY A 137 29.22 11.76 45.05
C GLY A 137 29.45 13.22 44.67
N SER A 138 28.66 13.83 43.78
CA SER A 138 28.87 15.24 43.38
C SER A 138 28.30 16.29 44.35
N GLY A 139 27.53 15.87 45.36
CA GLY A 139 27.07 16.73 46.45
C GLY A 139 26.14 17.90 46.08
N ARG A 140 25.79 18.06 44.79
CA ARG A 140 24.87 19.11 44.32
C ARG A 140 23.92 18.54 43.26
N CYS A 141 22.66 18.45 43.66
CA CYS A 141 21.51 18.27 42.79
C CYS A 141 20.63 19.51 42.99
N HIS A 142 20.34 20.24 41.92
CA HIS A 142 19.38 21.34 41.94
C HIS A 142 18.25 21.03 40.97
#